data_AF-A0A6P0U7V2-F1
#
_entry.id   AF-A0A6P0U7V2-F1
#
_cell.length_a   1.000
_cell.length_b   1.000
_cell.length_c   1.000
_cell.angle_alpha   90.00
_cell.angle_beta   90.00
_cell.angle_gamma   90.00
#
_symmetry.space_group_name_H-M   'P 1'
#
loop_
_entity.id
_entity.type
_entity.pdbx_description
1 polymer ?
#
loop_
_entity_poly.entity_id
_entity_poly.type
_entity_poly.pdbx_seq_one_letter_code
_entity_poly.pdbx_strand_id
1 'polypeptide(L)'
;MTRIQSIPVACFVSLCIWLLNSCSSGFDYSIEPELNPNKIAPLTALLRIEAEQPVKATVKVLGSIPVEQEFEEVAKVLEIPVVGLYPDRENRVAVTLSYAGGEVRDTVNILTDKVPSHFPHIVVDILDRDKMAGGMHGCDLHLANRGTFSSTPLIFDDEGNIRWYLDLSFAEKMVSPFQRLSDGTLLMVSRHVIYEFDMLGKIIGETSINNNYGMHHDVVELPDGNLLIAVGKRNNFIKLDGNFVESDSDFIILYDRKNARIAREWDMANVMDVSRKDLNFFRPGDWLHMNGLAFDPRDNSIIVSGKNQGLFKISWNNELEWILAPKKNWGPSGRNGDGFETAPFLLTAVDGEGKPFPNSVQIGTESADEFDFTWGPHAPKISPDGTLLVFDNGTYRNYDSQIQYSRAVEYRIDEENKTVEQLWQYGKERGSSFFSTIVSDVDYLPETQTILVTSGYTKQGGRLAGKIVEVDRESGKEVFEATVYMKSVNGNKTPSWGQTDILYRSQRMPLKY
;
A
#
# COMPACT_ATOMS: atom_id res chain seq x y z
N MET A 1 30.10 42.39 6.70
CA MET A 1 31.10 42.17 5.63
C MET A 1 31.54 40.72 5.68
N THR A 2 30.99 39.87 4.81
CA THR A 2 31.65 38.70 4.21
C THR A 2 30.67 38.12 3.20
N ARG A 3 30.87 38.46 1.93
CA ARG A 3 30.18 37.87 0.77
C ARG A 3 30.81 36.50 0.53
N ILE A 4 29.99 35.44 0.49
CA ILE A 4 30.39 34.15 -0.06
C ILE A 4 29.83 34.12 -1.48
N GLN A 5 30.73 34.07 -2.46
CA GLN A 5 30.42 33.95 -3.88
C GLN A 5 29.88 32.55 -4.17
N SER A 6 28.69 32.48 -4.75
CA SER A 6 28.18 31.27 -5.40
C SER A 6 28.85 31.12 -6.77
N ILE A 7 29.45 29.96 -7.00
CA ILE A 7 29.97 29.54 -8.30
C ILE A 7 28.81 28.86 -9.04
N PRO A 8 28.46 29.28 -10.28
CA PRO A 8 27.47 28.55 -11.06
C PRO A 8 28.13 27.29 -11.65
N VAL A 9 27.57 26.12 -11.31
CA VAL A 9 27.85 24.87 -12.00
C VAL A 9 27.16 24.96 -13.36
N ALA A 10 27.95 25.01 -14.42
CA ALA A 10 27.44 24.96 -15.79
C ALA A 10 26.93 23.54 -16.08
N CYS A 11 25.62 23.38 -16.15
CA CYS A 11 25.00 22.21 -16.78
C CYS A 11 25.28 22.27 -18.29
N PHE A 12 26.13 21.37 -18.77
CA PHE A 12 26.22 21.09 -20.21
C PHE A 12 24.99 20.27 -20.61
N VAL A 13 23.98 20.95 -21.16
CA VAL A 13 22.94 20.29 -21.96
C VAL A 13 23.58 19.94 -23.30
N SER A 14 23.99 18.68 -23.47
CA SER A 14 24.41 18.17 -24.77
C SER A 14 23.14 17.92 -25.61
N LEU A 15 22.69 18.95 -26.32
CA LEU A 15 21.62 18.87 -27.29
C LEU A 15 22.17 18.15 -28.54
N CYS A 16 22.19 16.82 -28.53
CA CYS A 16 22.45 16.03 -29.73
C CYS A 16 21.17 15.96 -30.57
N ILE A 17 21.01 16.91 -31.48
CA ILE A 17 19.99 16.88 -32.52
C ILE A 17 20.34 15.73 -33.48
N TRP A 18 19.70 14.57 -33.31
CA TRP A 18 19.69 13.51 -34.30
C TRP A 18 18.45 13.65 -35.17
N LEU A 19 18.59 14.37 -36.29
CA LEU A 19 17.66 14.29 -37.41
C LEU A 19 17.85 12.95 -38.11
N LEU A 20 17.18 11.91 -37.64
CA LEU A 20 17.06 10.65 -38.37
C LEU A 20 15.95 10.82 -39.41
N ASN A 21 16.34 11.19 -40.63
CA ASN A 21 15.50 11.01 -41.81
C ASN A 21 15.35 9.51 -42.06
N SER A 22 14.22 8.92 -41.64
CA SER A 22 13.84 7.56 -42.04
C SER A 22 13.29 7.59 -43.46
N CYS A 23 13.81 6.71 -44.32
CA CYS A 23 13.33 6.58 -45.69
C CYS A 23 12.03 5.75 -45.74
N SER A 24 11.08 6.26 -46.55
CA SER A 24 10.00 5.56 -47.25
C SER A 24 8.59 5.42 -46.62
N SER A 25 8.08 6.48 -46.02
CA SER A 25 6.64 6.78 -46.05
C SER A 25 6.45 8.23 -46.46
N GLY A 26 5.55 8.52 -47.41
CA GLY A 26 5.20 9.90 -47.78
C GLY A 26 4.35 10.59 -46.71
N PHE A 27 4.73 10.42 -45.45
CA PHE A 27 4.05 10.91 -44.27
C PHE A 27 5.11 11.53 -43.35
N ASP A 28 5.12 12.85 -43.25
CA ASP A 28 6.11 13.59 -42.47
C ASP A 28 5.71 13.64 -40.98
N TYR A 29 6.62 13.22 -40.10
CA TYR A 29 6.46 13.26 -38.66
C TYR A 29 7.82 13.36 -37.93
N SER A 30 7.80 13.77 -36.66
CA SER A 30 8.93 13.76 -35.73
C SER A 30 8.50 13.19 -34.39
N ILE A 31 9.43 12.53 -33.69
CA ILE A 31 9.21 11.99 -32.34
C ILE A 31 10.41 12.37 -31.48
N GLU A 32 10.18 13.20 -30.46
CA GLU A 32 11.22 13.66 -29.54
C GLU A 32 10.97 13.08 -28.14
N PRO A 33 11.87 12.22 -27.61
CA PRO A 33 11.74 11.70 -26.26
C PRO A 33 12.32 12.67 -25.21
N GLU A 34 11.57 12.90 -24.15
CA GLU A 34 12.04 13.50 -22.90
C GLU A 34 12.05 12.44 -21.80
N LEU A 35 13.23 11.97 -21.39
CA LEU A 35 13.38 11.04 -20.27
C LEU A 35 13.15 11.74 -18.94
N ASN A 36 12.37 11.13 -18.05
CA ASN A 36 12.13 11.59 -16.68
C ASN A 36 11.73 13.08 -16.60
N PRO A 37 10.65 13.49 -17.30
CA PRO A 37 10.30 14.91 -17.46
C PRO A 37 10.07 15.63 -16.12
N ASN A 38 9.51 14.92 -15.14
CA ASN A 38 9.25 15.46 -13.79
C ASN A 38 10.37 15.18 -12.78
N LYS A 39 11.49 14.59 -13.22
CA LYS A 39 12.72 14.33 -12.45
C LYS A 39 12.60 13.35 -11.29
N ILE A 40 11.40 12.84 -10.99
CA ILE A 40 11.15 11.92 -9.88
C ILE A 40 10.70 10.52 -10.33
N ALA A 41 10.50 10.27 -11.63
CA ALA A 41 10.11 8.95 -12.16
C ALA A 41 11.09 8.49 -13.27
N PRO A 42 12.32 8.05 -12.92
CA PRO A 42 13.43 7.92 -13.87
C PRO A 42 13.29 6.82 -14.94
N LEU A 43 12.34 5.90 -14.77
CA LEU A 43 12.04 4.83 -15.74
C LEU A 43 10.81 5.15 -16.59
N THR A 44 10.58 6.44 -16.83
CA THR A 44 9.48 6.96 -17.64
C THR A 44 9.98 8.01 -18.62
N ALA A 45 9.23 8.26 -19.69
CA ALA A 45 9.51 9.31 -20.66
C ALA A 45 8.22 9.94 -21.20
N LEU A 46 8.33 11.12 -21.78
CA LEU A 46 7.27 11.75 -22.58
C LEU A 46 7.74 11.82 -24.03
N LEU A 47 6.95 11.30 -24.97
CA LEU A 47 7.22 11.47 -26.40
C LEU A 47 6.41 12.65 -26.91
N ARG A 48 7.10 13.65 -27.44
CA ARG A 48 6.47 14.74 -28.19
C ARG A 48 6.45 14.35 -29.67
N ILE A 49 5.26 14.11 -30.19
CA ILE A 49 5.06 13.65 -31.57
C ILE A 49 4.45 14.82 -32.35
N GLU A 50 5.09 15.23 -33.43
CA GLU A 50 4.50 16.15 -34.41
C GLU A 50 4.33 15.44 -35.75
N ALA A 51 3.20 15.60 -36.39
CA ALA A 51 2.91 14.98 -37.68
C ALA A 51 2.16 15.94 -38.62
N GLU A 52 2.31 15.76 -39.92
CA GLU A 52 1.68 16.63 -40.92
C GLU A 52 0.14 16.57 -40.89
N GLN A 53 -0.43 15.46 -40.42
CA GLN A 53 -1.87 15.24 -40.25
C GLN A 53 -2.20 14.62 -38.88
N PRO A 54 -3.46 14.69 -38.43
CA PRO A 54 -3.83 14.09 -37.15
C PRO A 54 -3.55 12.58 -37.12
N VAL A 55 -2.89 12.12 -36.07
CA VAL A 55 -2.55 10.71 -35.84
C VAL A 55 -3.09 10.25 -34.49
N LYS A 56 -3.34 8.95 -34.36
CA LYS A 56 -3.48 8.22 -33.10
C LYS A 56 -2.16 7.51 -32.81
N ALA A 57 -1.71 7.49 -31.56
CA ALA A 57 -0.45 6.85 -31.18
C ALA A 57 -0.66 5.58 -30.33
N THR A 58 0.13 4.55 -30.63
CA THR A 58 0.35 3.37 -29.76
C THR A 58 1.84 3.25 -29.50
N VAL A 59 2.23 3.00 -28.25
CA VAL A 59 3.64 2.82 -27.86
C VAL A 59 3.85 1.47 -27.21
N LYS A 60 5.02 0.87 -27.47
CA LYS A 60 5.42 -0.41 -26.88
C LYS A 60 6.88 -0.36 -26.46
N VAL A 61 7.13 -0.39 -25.16
CA VAL A 61 8.48 -0.58 -24.61
C VAL A 61 8.88 -2.03 -24.85
N LEU A 62 9.88 -2.25 -25.70
CA LEU A 62 10.35 -3.58 -26.07
C LEU A 62 11.26 -4.19 -24.99
N GLY A 63 11.18 -5.50 -24.81
CA GLY A 63 12.00 -6.26 -23.88
C GLY A 63 11.48 -7.68 -23.70
N SER A 64 11.99 -8.40 -22.70
CA SER A 64 11.49 -9.74 -22.32
C SER A 64 10.02 -9.68 -21.94
N ILE A 65 9.64 -8.69 -21.14
CA ILE A 65 8.26 -8.37 -20.76
C ILE A 65 7.92 -6.97 -21.30
N PRO A 66 7.27 -6.88 -22.48
CA PRO A 66 6.94 -5.61 -23.09
C PRO A 66 5.79 -4.89 -22.37
N VAL A 67 5.79 -3.56 -22.44
CA VAL A 67 4.69 -2.72 -21.93
C VAL A 67 4.10 -1.96 -23.11
N GLU A 68 2.82 -2.17 -23.39
CA GLU A 68 2.10 -1.60 -24.53
C GLU A 68 0.97 -0.69 -24.04
N GLN A 69 0.83 0.48 -24.64
CA GLN A 69 -0.17 1.49 -24.31
C GLN A 69 -0.73 2.10 -25.58
N GLU A 70 -2.06 2.22 -25.64
CA GLU A 70 -2.80 2.85 -26.72
C GLU A 70 -3.50 4.11 -26.19
N PHE A 71 -3.48 5.19 -26.99
CA PHE A 71 -4.05 6.48 -26.61
C PHE A 71 -5.15 6.88 -27.58
N GLU A 72 -6.32 7.27 -27.05
CA GLU A 72 -7.48 7.67 -27.86
C GLU A 72 -7.36 9.06 -28.49
N GLU A 73 -6.39 9.86 -28.05
CA GLU A 73 -6.19 11.21 -28.57
C GLU A 73 -5.74 11.18 -30.04
N VAL A 74 -6.39 12.01 -30.86
CA VAL A 74 -6.08 12.20 -32.28
C VAL A 74 -5.74 13.65 -32.54
N ALA A 75 -4.46 13.93 -32.79
CA ALA A 75 -3.97 15.30 -33.01
C ALA A 75 -2.74 15.31 -33.91
N LYS A 76 -2.39 16.50 -34.43
CA LYS A 76 -1.12 16.71 -35.15
C LYS A 76 0.08 16.80 -34.21
N VAL A 77 -0.18 17.19 -32.96
CA VAL A 77 0.83 17.28 -31.90
C VAL A 77 0.30 16.46 -30.74
N LEU A 78 1.04 15.44 -30.31
CA LEU A 78 0.69 14.57 -29.19
C LEU A 78 1.80 14.58 -28.15
N GLU A 79 1.40 14.47 -26.89
CA GLU A 79 2.29 14.22 -25.75
C GLU A 79 1.97 12.82 -25.20
N ILE A 80 2.81 11.84 -25.56
CA ILE A 80 2.53 10.43 -25.29
C ILE A 80 3.41 9.92 -24.13
N PRO A 81 2.82 9.59 -22.96
CA PRO A 81 3.57 9.08 -21.83
C PRO A 81 4.02 7.64 -22.06
N VAL A 82 5.28 7.37 -21.71
CA VAL A 82 5.91 6.05 -21.77
C VAL A 82 6.30 5.62 -20.36
N VAL A 83 5.75 4.49 -19.92
CA VAL A 83 6.09 3.85 -18.65
C VAL A 83 6.71 2.48 -18.90
N GLY A 84 7.43 1.94 -17.91
CA GLY A 84 7.96 0.58 -18.02
C GLY A 84 9.32 0.47 -18.69
N LEU A 85 10.11 1.54 -18.74
CA LEU A 85 11.50 1.45 -19.22
C LEU A 85 12.31 0.51 -18.30
N TYR A 86 13.24 -0.23 -18.88
CA TYR A 86 14.22 -1.00 -18.12
C TYR A 86 15.35 -0.08 -17.65
N PRO A 87 15.96 -0.33 -16.49
CA PRO A 87 17.14 0.40 -16.03
C PRO A 87 18.42 -0.03 -16.75
N ASP A 88 19.44 0.83 -16.73
CA ASP A 88 20.82 0.55 -17.20
C ASP A 88 20.93 0.04 -18.65
N ARG A 89 20.08 0.56 -19.54
CA ARG A 89 20.15 0.18 -20.97
C ARG A 89 19.53 1.21 -21.89
N GLU A 90 19.88 1.07 -23.17
CA GLU A 90 19.13 1.71 -24.25
C GLU A 90 17.82 0.94 -24.47
N ASN A 91 16.71 1.54 -24.06
CA ASN A 91 15.37 1.03 -24.28
C ASN A 91 14.94 1.32 -25.72
N ARG A 92 14.31 0.35 -26.36
CA ARG A 92 13.70 0.52 -27.68
C ARG A 92 12.19 0.64 -27.49
N VAL A 93 11.63 1.78 -27.87
CA VAL A 93 10.19 2.07 -27.77
C VAL A 93 9.63 2.08 -29.19
N ALA A 94 8.88 1.05 -29.55
CA ALA A 94 8.17 1.02 -30.83
C ALA A 94 6.98 1.98 -30.76
N VAL A 95 6.82 2.84 -31.76
CA VAL A 95 5.72 3.79 -31.87
C VAL A 95 4.97 3.49 -33.17
N THR A 96 3.66 3.28 -33.06
CA THR A 96 2.76 3.16 -34.23
C THR A 96 1.89 4.40 -34.28
N LEU A 97 1.93 5.10 -35.42
CA LEU A 97 1.10 6.27 -35.72
C LEU A 97 0.06 5.87 -36.77
N SER A 98 -1.21 5.82 -36.36
CA SER A 98 -2.33 5.49 -37.25
C SER A 98 -3.02 6.78 -37.70
N TYR A 99 -3.26 6.92 -39.00
CA TYR A 99 -3.87 8.10 -39.63
C TYR A 99 -4.84 7.68 -40.74
N ALA A 100 -5.60 8.63 -41.31
CA ALA A 100 -6.64 8.35 -42.29
C ALA A 100 -6.16 7.62 -43.57
N GLY A 101 -4.86 7.63 -43.85
CA GLY A 101 -4.23 7.00 -45.02
C GLY A 101 -3.43 5.72 -44.72
N GLY A 102 -3.39 5.25 -43.46
CA GLY A 102 -2.64 4.04 -43.08
C GLY A 102 -1.97 4.16 -41.72
N GLU A 103 -0.87 3.42 -41.56
CA GLU A 103 -0.04 3.43 -40.36
C GLU A 103 1.43 3.62 -40.72
N VAL A 104 2.16 4.34 -39.87
CA VAL A 104 3.63 4.36 -39.88
C VAL A 104 4.13 3.84 -38.55
N ARG A 105 5.26 3.12 -38.59
CA ARG A 105 5.93 2.55 -37.43
C ARG A 105 7.34 3.07 -37.34
N ASP A 106 7.74 3.50 -36.14
CA ASP A 106 9.08 3.94 -35.83
C ASP A 106 9.57 3.31 -34.51
N THR A 107 10.84 3.49 -34.20
CA THR A 107 11.43 3.09 -32.92
C THR A 107 12.28 4.21 -32.35
N VAL A 108 11.93 4.63 -31.14
CA VAL A 108 12.68 5.62 -30.37
C VAL A 108 13.60 4.90 -29.39
N ASN A 109 14.87 5.29 -29.34
CA ASN A 109 15.84 4.77 -28.38
C ASN A 109 15.94 5.72 -27.18
N ILE A 110 15.84 5.18 -25.96
CA ILE A 110 15.88 5.95 -24.71
C ILE A 110 16.85 5.29 -23.73
N LEU A 111 17.99 5.93 -23.47
CA LEU A 111 18.99 5.45 -22.51
C LEU A 111 18.55 5.79 -21.08
N THR A 112 18.51 4.80 -20.20
CA THR A 112 18.23 4.97 -18.76
C THR A 112 19.46 4.69 -17.91
N ASP A 113 19.53 5.35 -16.75
CA ASP A 113 20.55 5.09 -15.74
C ASP A 113 20.26 3.80 -14.95
N LYS A 114 21.25 3.36 -14.17
CA LYS A 114 21.09 2.30 -13.16
C LYS A 114 20.11 2.75 -12.07
N VAL A 115 19.35 1.79 -11.53
CA VAL A 115 18.65 2.01 -10.26
C VAL A 115 19.64 2.35 -9.14
N PRO A 116 19.26 3.15 -8.13
CA PRO A 116 20.14 3.51 -7.04
C PRO A 116 20.73 2.28 -6.34
N SER A 117 22.02 2.33 -5.99
CA SER A 117 22.74 1.18 -5.41
C SER A 117 22.18 0.69 -4.06
N HIS A 118 21.40 1.52 -3.37
CA HIS A 118 20.75 1.21 -2.11
C HIS A 118 19.35 0.60 -2.27
N PHE A 119 18.82 0.48 -3.49
CA PHE A 119 17.55 -0.21 -3.75
C PHE A 119 17.62 -1.70 -3.41
N PRO A 120 16.47 -2.32 -3.09
CA PRO A 120 16.42 -3.74 -2.76
C PRO A 120 16.87 -4.60 -3.94
N HIS A 121 17.26 -5.83 -3.63
CA HIS A 121 17.47 -6.88 -4.62
C HIS A 121 16.26 -7.81 -4.62
N ILE A 122 15.61 -7.95 -5.77
CA ILE A 122 14.36 -8.70 -5.90
C ILE A 122 14.68 -10.04 -6.57
N VAL A 123 14.17 -11.13 -5.99
CA VAL A 123 14.26 -12.49 -6.55
C VAL A 123 12.85 -13.02 -6.69
N VAL A 124 12.51 -13.51 -7.88
CA VAL A 124 11.27 -14.26 -8.11
C VAL A 124 11.55 -15.73 -7.85
N ASP A 125 10.96 -16.25 -6.78
CA ASP A 125 11.18 -17.61 -6.26
C ASP A 125 10.20 -18.62 -6.89
N ILE A 126 8.94 -18.21 -7.11
CA ILE A 126 7.87 -19.02 -7.74
C ILE A 126 7.15 -18.18 -8.79
N LEU A 127 6.80 -18.79 -9.92
CA LEU A 127 6.11 -18.12 -11.02
C LEU A 127 5.28 -19.10 -11.86
N ASP A 128 3.95 -19.07 -11.69
CA ASP A 128 2.95 -19.78 -12.50
C ASP A 128 2.02 -18.76 -13.16
N ARG A 129 2.43 -18.24 -14.34
CA ARG A 129 1.71 -17.18 -15.08
C ARG A 129 0.30 -17.57 -15.51
N ASP A 130 0.01 -18.86 -15.59
CA ASP A 130 -1.30 -19.36 -16.01
C ASP A 130 -2.32 -19.30 -14.87
N LYS A 131 -1.86 -19.09 -13.62
CA LYS A 131 -2.72 -19.08 -12.43
C LYS A 131 -2.63 -17.81 -11.60
N MET A 132 -1.48 -17.15 -11.61
CA MET A 132 -1.33 -15.87 -10.92
C MET A 132 -2.09 -14.76 -11.63
N ALA A 133 -2.44 -13.70 -10.91
CA ALA A 133 -3.09 -12.53 -11.46
C ALA A 133 -2.16 -11.75 -12.41
N GLY A 134 -2.77 -11.22 -13.47
CA GLY A 134 -2.08 -10.37 -14.46
C GLY A 134 -1.57 -9.05 -13.87
N GLY A 135 -0.69 -8.36 -14.60
CA GLY A 135 -0.13 -7.06 -14.20
C GLY A 135 1.32 -7.13 -13.75
N MET A 136 1.75 -6.16 -12.95
CA MET A 136 3.08 -6.02 -12.35
C MET A 136 2.99 -5.82 -10.83
N HIS A 137 4.13 -5.92 -10.15
CA HIS A 137 4.21 -6.06 -8.69
C HIS A 137 4.52 -4.70 -8.05
N GLY A 138 3.49 -3.98 -7.60
CA GLY A 138 3.62 -2.68 -6.96
C GLY A 138 4.00 -2.81 -5.49
N CYS A 139 4.99 -2.05 -5.04
CA CYS A 139 5.52 -2.10 -3.68
C CYS A 139 5.49 -0.71 -3.05
N ASP A 140 4.90 -0.59 -1.87
CA ASP A 140 5.04 0.58 -1.01
C ASP A 140 6.32 0.43 -0.17
N LEU A 141 7.43 0.95 -0.70
CA LEU A 141 8.76 0.77 -0.15
C LEU A 141 9.23 2.05 0.53
N HIS A 142 9.75 1.91 1.76
CA HIS A 142 10.36 3.02 2.49
C HIS A 142 11.79 2.68 2.87
N LEU A 143 12.71 3.49 2.37
CA LEU A 143 14.14 3.33 2.62
C LEU A 143 14.50 4.08 3.91
N ALA A 144 15.27 3.45 4.79
CA ALA A 144 15.69 4.05 6.05
C ALA A 144 16.34 5.41 5.81
N ASN A 145 16.10 6.38 6.69
CA ASN A 145 16.78 7.66 6.60
C ASN A 145 17.02 8.24 8.00
N ARG A 146 17.96 7.65 8.73
CA ARG A 146 18.44 8.15 10.05
C ARG A 146 17.31 8.48 11.04
N GLY A 147 16.24 7.68 11.07
CA GLY A 147 15.10 7.88 11.97
C GLY A 147 13.85 8.44 11.28
N THR A 148 13.95 8.76 10.00
CA THR A 148 12.82 8.99 9.10
C THR A 148 12.87 7.98 7.93
N PHE A 149 12.15 8.26 6.83
CA PHE A 149 12.17 7.47 5.63
C PHE A 149 12.29 8.35 4.39
N SER A 150 12.94 7.81 3.36
CA SER A 150 12.76 8.23 1.98
C SER A 150 11.83 7.22 1.32
N SER A 151 10.57 7.63 1.09
CA SER A 151 9.61 6.78 0.37
C SER A 151 10.00 6.64 -1.09
N THR A 152 9.89 5.43 -1.62
CA THR A 152 10.18 5.14 -3.02
C THR A 152 9.30 4.00 -3.49
N PRO A 153 8.00 4.24 -3.72
CA PRO A 153 7.16 3.19 -4.30
C PRO A 153 7.74 2.75 -5.63
N LEU A 154 7.70 1.46 -5.89
CA LEU A 154 8.27 0.85 -7.10
C LEU A 154 7.36 -0.23 -7.66
N ILE A 155 7.54 -0.53 -8.94
CA ILE A 155 6.86 -1.63 -9.62
C ILE A 155 7.93 -2.50 -10.29
N PHE A 156 7.88 -3.81 -10.07
CA PHE A 156 8.77 -4.76 -10.73
C PHE A 156 8.00 -5.81 -11.56
N ASP A 157 8.65 -6.40 -12.55
CA ASP A 157 8.08 -7.43 -13.43
C ASP A 157 8.34 -8.87 -12.93
N ASP A 158 7.80 -9.86 -13.64
CA ASP A 158 7.94 -11.27 -13.27
C ASP A 158 9.37 -11.83 -13.37
N GLU A 159 10.34 -11.02 -13.79
CA GLU A 159 11.77 -11.35 -13.79
C GLU A 159 12.52 -10.65 -12.64
N GLY A 160 11.81 -9.88 -11.81
CA GLY A 160 12.39 -9.10 -10.71
C GLY A 160 13.02 -7.78 -11.17
N ASN A 161 12.86 -7.38 -12.43
CA ASN A 161 13.38 -6.09 -12.90
C ASN A 161 12.46 -4.96 -12.44
N ILE A 162 13.04 -3.90 -11.88
CA ILE A 162 12.29 -2.68 -11.55
C ILE A 162 11.95 -1.96 -12.85
N ARG A 163 10.66 -1.72 -13.10
CA ARG A 163 10.12 -1.14 -14.34
C ARG A 163 9.54 0.26 -14.14
N TRP A 164 9.34 0.66 -12.89
CA TRP A 164 8.90 1.99 -12.51
C TRP A 164 9.27 2.24 -11.04
N TYR A 165 9.59 3.47 -10.69
CA TYR A 165 9.65 3.92 -9.30
C TYR A 165 9.48 5.44 -9.23
N LEU A 166 9.03 5.92 -8.07
CA LEU A 166 8.85 7.34 -7.79
C LEU A 166 9.73 7.78 -6.62
N ASP A 167 10.61 8.74 -6.83
CA ASP A 167 11.47 9.31 -5.78
C ASP A 167 10.71 10.39 -4.99
N LEU A 168 10.27 10.03 -3.77
CA LEU A 168 9.60 10.93 -2.85
C LEU A 168 10.53 11.45 -1.74
N SER A 169 11.85 11.38 -1.95
CA SER A 169 12.84 11.83 -0.96
C SER A 169 12.71 13.31 -0.59
N PHE A 170 12.13 14.13 -1.47
CA PHE A 170 11.84 15.55 -1.21
C PHE A 170 10.93 15.79 0.01
N ALA A 171 10.11 14.80 0.39
CA ALA A 171 9.21 14.92 1.53
C ALA A 171 9.93 14.79 2.89
N GLU A 172 11.16 14.25 2.90
CA GLU A 172 12.01 13.98 4.09
C GLU A 172 11.34 13.15 5.20
N LYS A 173 10.18 12.56 4.88
CA LYS A 173 9.30 11.81 5.77
C LYS A 173 8.67 10.67 4.98
N MET A 174 8.12 9.71 5.70
CA MET A 174 7.29 8.67 5.11
C MET A 174 6.08 9.29 4.42
N VAL A 175 5.90 8.91 3.16
CA VAL A 175 4.75 9.18 2.30
C VAL A 175 4.17 7.82 1.90
N SER A 176 2.94 7.56 2.31
CA SER A 176 2.24 6.26 2.24
C SER A 176 0.74 6.46 2.49
N PRO A 177 -0.15 5.56 2.08
CA PRO A 177 0.11 4.37 1.28
C PRO A 177 0.33 4.70 -0.21
N PHE A 178 1.00 3.82 -0.95
CA PHE A 178 1.06 3.88 -2.42
C PHE A 178 -0.23 3.32 -3.04
N GLN A 179 -1.11 4.19 -3.52
CA GLN A 179 -2.40 3.79 -4.10
C GLN A 179 -2.59 4.29 -5.51
N ARG A 180 -3.23 3.48 -6.35
CA ARG A 180 -3.77 3.91 -7.64
C ARG A 180 -5.29 4.02 -7.52
N LEU A 181 -5.80 5.24 -7.65
CA LEU A 181 -7.23 5.54 -7.55
C LEU A 181 -7.98 5.05 -8.79
N SER A 182 -9.30 5.02 -8.67
CA SER A 182 -10.23 4.60 -9.74
C SER A 182 -10.09 5.43 -11.03
N ASP A 183 -9.71 6.71 -10.92
CA ASP A 183 -9.46 7.62 -12.04
C ASP A 183 -8.06 7.49 -12.67
N GLY A 184 -7.22 6.58 -12.15
CA GLY A 184 -5.85 6.32 -12.60
C GLY A 184 -4.78 7.12 -11.86
N THR A 185 -5.15 8.13 -11.07
CA THR A 185 -4.23 8.95 -10.26
C THR A 185 -3.50 8.10 -9.23
N LEU A 186 -2.22 8.40 -9.02
CA LEU A 186 -1.48 7.88 -7.88
C LEU A 186 -1.68 8.78 -6.66
N LEU A 187 -2.20 8.24 -5.56
CA LEU A 187 -2.39 8.95 -4.32
C LEU A 187 -1.44 8.41 -3.25
N MET A 188 -0.76 9.32 -2.56
CA MET A 188 -0.02 9.05 -1.33
C MET A 188 -0.15 10.21 -0.36
N VAL A 189 -0.03 9.95 0.94
CA VAL A 189 -0.11 10.99 1.97
C VAL A 189 1.14 11.05 2.83
N SER A 190 1.60 12.26 3.14
CA SER A 190 2.48 12.49 4.29
C SER A 190 1.63 12.77 5.53
N ARG A 191 2.24 13.12 6.67
CA ARG A 191 1.49 13.51 7.88
C ARG A 191 0.47 14.63 7.64
N HIS A 192 0.71 15.58 6.73
CA HIS A 192 -0.16 16.76 6.58
C HIS A 192 -0.45 17.14 5.12
N VAL A 193 0.08 16.41 4.14
CA VAL A 193 -0.08 16.71 2.72
C VAL A 193 -0.58 15.47 1.99
N ILE A 194 -1.63 15.64 1.20
CA ILE A 194 -2.11 14.66 0.23
C ILE A 194 -1.45 15.01 -1.10
N TYR A 195 -0.72 14.05 -1.67
CA TYR A 195 -0.10 14.17 -2.98
C TYR A 195 -0.84 13.30 -3.98
N GLU A 196 -1.08 13.87 -5.15
CA GLU A 196 -1.65 13.21 -6.30
C GLU A 196 -0.67 13.35 -7.48
N PHE A 197 -0.31 12.22 -8.08
CA PHE A 197 0.61 12.16 -9.20
C PHE A 197 -0.01 11.43 -10.39
N ASP A 198 0.46 11.76 -11.59
CA ASP A 198 0.37 10.83 -12.71
C ASP A 198 1.52 9.79 -12.67
N MET A 199 1.51 8.83 -13.59
CA MET A 199 2.55 7.80 -13.67
C MET A 199 3.92 8.32 -14.15
N LEU A 200 4.02 9.56 -14.68
CA LEU A 200 5.30 10.21 -15.00
C LEU A 200 5.87 11.01 -13.81
N GLY A 201 5.21 10.95 -12.64
CA GLY A 201 5.61 11.69 -11.46
C GLY A 201 5.26 13.17 -11.51
N LYS A 202 4.35 13.60 -12.38
CA LYS A 202 3.83 14.98 -12.35
C LYS A 202 2.92 15.11 -11.14
N ILE A 203 3.18 16.10 -10.28
CA ILE A 203 2.23 16.47 -9.23
C ILE A 203 1.01 17.10 -9.91
N ILE A 204 -0.12 16.39 -9.90
CA ILE A 204 -1.40 16.90 -10.40
C ILE A 204 -2.21 17.56 -9.28
N GLY A 205 -1.94 17.19 -8.02
CA GLY A 205 -2.55 17.78 -6.84
C GLY A 205 -1.61 17.72 -5.63
N GLU A 206 -1.56 18.82 -4.87
CA GLU A 206 -0.86 18.88 -3.59
C GLU A 206 -1.72 19.69 -2.62
N THR A 207 -2.28 19.01 -1.63
CA THR A 207 -3.19 19.67 -0.67
C THR A 207 -2.77 19.43 0.77
N SER A 208 -2.58 20.52 1.50
CA SER A 208 -2.35 20.46 2.94
C SER A 208 -3.68 20.31 3.70
N ILE A 209 -3.71 19.44 4.68
CA ILE A 209 -4.83 19.35 5.64
C ILE A 209 -4.55 20.20 6.88
N ASN A 210 -5.58 20.40 7.71
CA ASN A 210 -5.42 21.12 8.98
C ASN A 210 -4.37 20.42 9.87
N ASN A 211 -3.36 21.17 10.32
CA ASN A 211 -2.26 20.70 11.18
C ASN A 211 -2.71 20.12 12.54
N ASN A 212 -3.97 20.28 12.91
CA ASN A 212 -4.54 19.58 14.06
C ASN A 212 -4.60 18.06 13.87
N TYR A 213 -4.61 17.59 12.62
CA TYR A 213 -4.58 16.17 12.27
C TYR A 213 -3.22 15.74 11.76
N GLY A 214 -2.90 14.46 11.91
CA GLY A 214 -1.70 13.85 11.33
C GLY A 214 -2.04 12.53 10.67
N MET A 215 -2.11 12.49 9.33
CA MET A 215 -2.38 11.27 8.54
C MET A 215 -1.32 10.20 8.77
N HIS A 216 -1.75 8.95 8.80
CA HIS A 216 -0.86 7.81 8.97
C HIS A 216 -1.48 6.53 8.44
N HIS A 217 -0.62 5.57 8.08
CA HIS A 217 -0.94 4.18 7.77
C HIS A 217 -1.85 3.92 6.57
N ASP A 218 -3.07 4.47 6.51
CA ASP A 218 -4.08 4.08 5.54
C ASP A 218 -4.97 5.22 5.03
N VAL A 219 -5.39 5.04 3.78
CA VAL A 219 -6.34 5.87 3.05
C VAL A 219 -7.25 4.90 2.28
N VAL A 220 -8.55 5.12 2.26
CA VAL A 220 -9.50 4.30 1.47
C VAL A 220 -10.29 5.24 0.56
N GLU A 221 -10.21 5.01 -0.75
CA GLU A 221 -11.08 5.66 -1.73
C GLU A 221 -12.50 5.10 -1.60
N LEU A 222 -13.48 6.00 -1.42
CA LEU A 222 -14.89 5.67 -1.40
C LEU A 222 -15.48 5.68 -2.82
N PRO A 223 -16.64 5.03 -3.05
CA PRO A 223 -17.28 5.00 -4.37
C PRO A 223 -17.60 6.38 -4.98
N ASP A 224 -17.70 7.43 -4.16
CA ASP A 224 -17.92 8.81 -4.60
C ASP A 224 -16.63 9.60 -4.84
N GLY A 225 -15.46 8.96 -4.70
CA GLY A 225 -14.13 9.55 -4.84
C GLY A 225 -13.62 10.31 -3.62
N ASN A 226 -14.39 10.37 -2.52
CA ASN A 226 -13.91 10.90 -1.25
C ASN A 226 -13.00 9.89 -0.55
N LEU A 227 -12.25 10.36 0.45
CA LEU A 227 -11.25 9.52 1.12
C LEU A 227 -11.60 9.34 2.59
N LEU A 228 -11.59 8.10 3.08
CA LEU A 228 -11.44 7.83 4.50
C LEU A 228 -9.95 7.77 4.82
N ILE A 229 -9.51 8.53 5.82
CA ILE A 229 -8.08 8.62 6.16
C ILE A 229 -7.90 8.38 7.66
N ALA A 230 -7.00 7.49 8.01
CA ALA A 230 -6.58 7.28 9.40
C ALA A 230 -5.69 8.45 9.86
N VAL A 231 -6.04 9.06 10.98
CA VAL A 231 -5.33 10.24 11.52
C VAL A 231 -5.16 10.17 13.03
N GLY A 232 -4.09 10.81 13.51
CA GLY A 232 -4.02 11.31 14.88
C GLY A 232 -4.60 12.71 14.98
N LYS A 233 -5.03 13.14 16.16
CA LYS A 233 -5.55 14.50 16.41
C LYS A 233 -4.88 15.12 17.63
N ARG A 234 -4.22 16.25 17.45
CA ARG A 234 -3.45 16.96 18.51
C ARG A 234 -4.34 17.40 19.66
N ASN A 235 -3.75 17.51 20.85
CA ASN A 235 -4.42 17.98 22.07
C ASN A 235 -5.67 17.15 22.44
N ASN A 236 -5.69 15.86 22.11
CA ASN A 236 -6.72 14.94 22.57
C ASN A 236 -6.13 14.01 23.62
N PHE A 237 -6.93 13.72 24.64
CA PHE A 237 -6.47 12.97 25.79
C PHE A 237 -7.44 11.83 26.09
N ILE A 238 -6.89 10.76 26.66
CA ILE A 238 -7.61 9.64 27.25
C ILE A 238 -7.26 9.55 28.73
N LYS A 239 -8.18 9.08 29.55
CA LYS A 239 -7.98 8.86 30.98
C LYS A 239 -7.55 7.43 31.22
N LEU A 240 -6.32 7.24 31.69
CA LEU A 240 -5.77 5.95 32.06
C LEU A 240 -5.34 6.00 33.53
N ASP A 241 -5.88 5.08 34.34
CA ASP A 241 -5.55 4.96 35.77
C ASP A 241 -5.64 6.28 36.54
N GLY A 242 -6.64 7.11 36.20
CA GLY A 242 -6.87 8.42 36.81
C GLY A 242 -6.05 9.59 36.22
N ASN A 243 -5.12 9.33 35.30
CA ASN A 243 -4.29 10.35 34.65
C ASN A 243 -4.72 10.60 33.21
N PHE A 244 -4.55 11.82 32.71
CA PHE A 244 -4.76 12.15 31.31
C PHE A 244 -3.46 11.94 30.51
N VAL A 245 -3.56 11.18 29.42
CA VAL A 245 -2.46 10.88 28.50
C VAL A 245 -2.88 11.34 27.11
N GLU A 246 -1.98 12.01 26.38
CA GLU A 246 -2.26 12.41 24.99
C GLU A 246 -2.42 11.17 24.12
N SER A 247 -3.51 11.11 23.35
CA SER A 247 -3.81 9.99 22.46
C SER A 247 -3.38 10.29 21.01
N ASP A 248 -2.99 9.25 20.29
CA ASP A 248 -2.62 9.30 18.87
C ASP A 248 -3.19 8.06 18.16
N SER A 249 -3.31 8.14 16.84
CA SER A 249 -3.76 7.04 15.98
C SER A 249 -5.11 6.42 16.32
N ASP A 250 -6.09 7.27 16.65
CA ASP A 250 -7.43 6.90 17.13
C ASP A 250 -8.58 7.70 16.49
N PHE A 251 -8.34 8.40 15.37
CA PHE A 251 -9.37 9.10 14.59
C PHE A 251 -9.39 8.68 13.13
N ILE A 252 -10.55 8.82 12.51
CA ILE A 252 -10.76 8.73 11.06
C ILE A 252 -11.32 10.06 10.59
N ILE A 253 -10.89 10.54 9.42
CA ILE A 253 -11.54 11.67 8.74
C ILE A 253 -12.13 11.25 7.39
N LEU A 254 -13.26 11.86 7.03
CA LEU A 254 -13.75 11.88 5.66
C LEU A 254 -13.24 13.16 5.00
N TYR A 255 -12.41 12.99 3.97
CA TYR A 255 -11.89 14.08 3.18
C TYR A 255 -12.68 14.20 1.88
N ASP A 256 -13.35 15.34 1.71
CA ASP A 256 -14.03 15.74 0.47
C ASP A 256 -12.97 16.16 -0.54
N ARG A 257 -12.57 15.19 -1.39
CA ARG A 257 -11.46 15.32 -2.34
C ARG A 257 -11.70 16.47 -3.31
N LYS A 258 -12.94 16.58 -3.80
CA LYS A 258 -13.35 17.60 -4.79
C LYS A 258 -13.29 19.02 -4.24
N ASN A 259 -13.72 19.23 -2.99
CA ASN A 259 -13.77 20.56 -2.38
C ASN A 259 -12.61 20.83 -1.42
N ALA A 260 -11.62 19.92 -1.36
CA ALA A 260 -10.41 20.02 -0.57
C ALA A 260 -10.65 20.33 0.93
N ARG A 261 -11.62 19.65 1.56
CA ARG A 261 -12.00 19.92 2.96
C ARG A 261 -12.28 18.65 3.76
N ILE A 262 -12.08 18.71 5.06
CA ILE A 262 -12.52 17.67 5.99
C ILE A 262 -14.05 17.80 6.15
N ALA A 263 -14.80 16.78 5.76
CA ALA A 263 -16.25 16.76 5.81
C ALA A 263 -16.78 16.17 7.12
N ARG A 264 -16.05 15.21 7.71
CA ARG A 264 -16.44 14.50 8.93
C ARG A 264 -15.22 13.93 9.66
N GLU A 265 -15.38 13.68 10.96
CA GLU A 265 -14.46 12.90 11.77
C GLU A 265 -15.20 11.81 12.57
N TRP A 266 -14.51 10.73 12.86
CA TRP A 266 -14.90 9.69 13.82
C TRP A 266 -13.83 9.56 14.89
N ASP A 267 -14.25 9.52 16.15
CA ASP A 267 -13.39 9.35 17.31
C ASP A 267 -13.57 7.94 17.86
N MET A 268 -12.54 7.09 17.73
CA MET A 268 -12.63 5.69 18.14
C MET A 268 -12.70 5.54 19.65
N ALA A 269 -12.14 6.49 20.40
CA ALA A 269 -12.19 6.45 21.85
C ALA A 269 -13.61 6.62 22.40
N ASN A 270 -14.56 7.16 21.61
CA ASN A 270 -15.97 7.24 22.02
C ASN A 270 -16.70 5.88 21.99
N VAL A 271 -16.18 4.92 21.24
CA VAL A 271 -16.85 3.63 20.99
C VAL A 271 -16.07 2.42 21.48
N MET A 272 -14.77 2.58 21.78
CA MET A 272 -13.90 1.51 22.24
C MET A 272 -13.34 1.78 23.64
N ASP A 273 -12.92 0.71 24.31
CA ASP A 273 -12.29 0.75 25.64
C ASP A 273 -10.81 1.16 25.52
N VAL A 274 -10.52 2.41 25.91
CA VAL A 274 -9.15 2.96 25.91
C VAL A 274 -8.29 2.40 27.05
N SER A 275 -8.91 1.83 28.09
CA SER A 275 -8.24 1.36 29.30
C SER A 275 -7.69 -0.06 29.18
N ARG A 276 -8.15 -0.83 28.18
CA ARG A 276 -7.67 -2.18 27.89
C ARG A 276 -6.21 -2.18 27.42
N LYS A 277 -5.34 -2.87 28.17
CA LYS A 277 -3.87 -2.83 27.99
C LYS A 277 -3.25 -4.19 27.65
N ASP A 278 -4.04 -5.26 27.51
CA ASP A 278 -3.53 -6.62 27.34
C ASP A 278 -2.58 -6.80 26.13
N LEU A 279 -2.65 -5.91 25.14
CA LEU A 279 -1.80 -5.90 23.94
C LEU A 279 -1.01 -4.58 23.74
N ASN A 280 -1.11 -3.62 24.67
CA ASN A 280 -0.39 -2.33 24.59
C ASN A 280 0.76 -2.27 25.60
N PHE A 281 1.98 -2.50 25.12
CA PHE A 281 3.15 -2.65 26.01
C PHE A 281 4.06 -1.43 26.10
N PHE A 282 4.08 -0.55 25.08
CA PHE A 282 5.18 0.41 24.92
C PHE A 282 4.76 1.87 25.08
N ARG A 283 3.54 2.24 24.68
CA ARG A 283 3.12 3.64 24.61
C ARG A 283 1.64 3.78 24.95
N PRO A 284 1.30 4.13 26.21
CA PRO A 284 -0.09 4.19 26.66
C PRO A 284 -1.02 5.07 25.81
N GLY A 285 -0.51 6.20 25.29
CA GLY A 285 -1.28 7.09 24.41
C GLY A 285 -1.58 6.53 23.01
N ASP A 286 -0.78 5.54 22.55
CA ASP A 286 -0.99 4.81 21.29
C ASP A 286 -1.85 3.56 21.56
N TRP A 287 -3.00 3.78 22.19
CA TRP A 287 -3.83 2.72 22.78
C TRP A 287 -4.49 1.82 21.73
N LEU A 288 -4.82 2.38 20.56
CA LEU A 288 -5.42 1.67 19.43
C LEU A 288 -4.37 1.27 18.40
N HIS A 289 -3.54 2.24 18.01
CA HIS A 289 -2.62 2.15 16.87
C HIS A 289 -3.37 1.72 15.60
N MET A 290 -4.30 2.57 15.14
CA MET A 290 -5.05 2.32 13.92
C MET A 290 -4.12 2.26 12.72
N ASN A 291 -4.17 1.14 11.99
CA ASN A 291 -3.23 0.84 10.91
C ASN A 291 -3.90 0.31 9.64
N GLY A 292 -5.23 0.16 9.65
CA GLY A 292 -5.98 -0.37 8.51
C GLY A 292 -7.46 0.00 8.57
N LEU A 293 -8.03 0.31 7.41
CA LEU A 293 -9.45 0.62 7.24
C LEU A 293 -10.04 -0.21 6.08
N ALA A 294 -11.29 -0.64 6.22
CA ALA A 294 -12.10 -1.13 5.10
C ALA A 294 -13.49 -0.50 5.17
N PHE A 295 -13.99 -0.02 4.03
CA PHE A 295 -15.34 0.49 3.91
C PHE A 295 -16.25 -0.62 3.37
N ASP A 296 -17.39 -0.85 4.04
CA ASP A 296 -18.41 -1.75 3.54
C ASP A 296 -19.55 -0.96 2.88
N PRO A 297 -19.67 -1.01 1.53
CA PRO A 297 -20.72 -0.30 0.83
C PRO A 297 -22.12 -0.93 1.02
N ARG A 298 -22.22 -2.15 1.57
CA ARG A 298 -23.50 -2.86 1.72
C ARG A 298 -24.39 -2.22 2.79
N ASP A 299 -23.79 -1.66 3.82
CA ASP A 299 -24.47 -1.01 4.94
C ASP A 299 -23.87 0.34 5.35
N ASN A 300 -22.87 0.84 4.62
CA ASN A 300 -22.13 2.09 4.87
C ASN A 300 -21.40 2.08 6.21
N SER A 301 -20.71 1.00 6.52
CA SER A 301 -19.93 0.86 7.74
C SER A 301 -18.42 0.91 7.47
N ILE A 302 -17.65 0.99 8.55
CA ILE A 302 -16.20 1.01 8.52
C ILE A 302 -15.68 -0.10 9.43
N ILE A 303 -14.89 -1.00 8.87
CA ILE A 303 -14.09 -1.97 9.63
C ILE A 303 -12.73 -1.35 9.88
N VAL A 304 -12.30 -1.40 11.14
CA VAL A 304 -11.08 -0.77 11.62
C VAL A 304 -10.16 -1.83 12.19
N SER A 305 -8.90 -1.78 11.77
CA SER A 305 -7.81 -2.53 12.36
C SER A 305 -7.08 -1.66 13.38
N GLY A 306 -7.20 -2.03 14.65
CA GLY A 306 -6.42 -1.47 15.75
C GLY A 306 -5.37 -2.47 16.18
N LYS A 307 -4.10 -2.24 15.85
CA LYS A 307 -3.00 -3.18 16.15
C LYS A 307 -2.98 -3.62 17.62
N ASN A 308 -3.36 -2.74 18.54
CA ASN A 308 -3.29 -2.98 19.97
C ASN A 308 -4.64 -3.41 20.59
N GLN A 309 -5.72 -3.56 19.82
CA GLN A 309 -7.05 -3.93 20.34
C GLN A 309 -7.74 -5.07 19.59
N GLY A 310 -7.47 -5.23 18.28
CA GLY A 310 -8.13 -6.20 17.41
C GLY A 310 -8.84 -5.51 16.24
N LEU A 311 -9.82 -6.21 15.67
CA LEU A 311 -10.67 -5.69 14.60
C LEU A 311 -12.03 -5.30 15.17
N PHE A 312 -12.64 -4.25 14.65
CA PHE A 312 -14.00 -3.86 15.04
C PHE A 312 -14.69 -3.14 13.89
N LYS A 313 -16.01 -3.12 13.92
CA LYS A 313 -16.84 -2.44 12.92
C LYS A 313 -17.69 -1.36 13.58
N ILE A 314 -17.76 -0.22 12.91
CA ILE A 314 -18.61 0.90 13.29
C ILE A 314 -19.55 1.25 12.15
N SER A 315 -20.77 1.66 12.49
CA SER A 315 -21.69 2.24 11.53
C SER A 315 -21.15 3.58 11.01
N TRP A 316 -21.70 4.08 9.91
CA TRP A 316 -21.42 5.45 9.44
C TRP A 316 -21.58 6.50 10.54
N ASN A 317 -22.46 6.25 11.53
CA ASN A 317 -22.76 7.19 12.60
C ASN A 317 -21.87 7.08 13.85
N ASN A 318 -20.77 6.31 13.76
CA ASN A 318 -19.87 6.05 14.87
C ASN A 318 -20.56 5.27 16.00
N GLU A 319 -21.37 4.26 15.65
CA GLU A 319 -21.94 3.31 16.60
C GLU A 319 -21.18 1.98 16.46
N LEU A 320 -20.74 1.39 17.56
CA LEU A 320 -20.05 0.10 17.54
C LEU A 320 -21.03 -1.02 17.15
N GLU A 321 -20.63 -1.89 16.23
CA GLU A 321 -21.47 -3.01 15.76
C GLU A 321 -20.96 -4.37 16.23
N TRP A 322 -19.65 -4.59 16.16
CA TRP A 322 -18.99 -5.78 16.68
C TRP A 322 -17.49 -5.55 16.91
N ILE A 323 -16.89 -6.43 17.73
CA ILE A 323 -15.44 -6.53 17.99
C ILE A 323 -15.01 -7.98 17.75
N LEU A 324 -14.01 -8.17 16.89
CA LEU A 324 -13.30 -9.42 16.68
C LEU A 324 -11.94 -9.33 17.39
N ALA A 325 -11.90 -9.82 18.62
CA ALA A 325 -10.73 -9.86 19.48
C ALA A 325 -10.94 -10.88 20.62
N PRO A 326 -9.86 -11.36 21.28
CA PRO A 326 -9.98 -12.15 22.50
C PRO A 326 -10.80 -11.44 23.58
N LYS A 327 -11.70 -12.16 24.25
CA LYS A 327 -12.69 -11.61 25.21
C LYS A 327 -12.11 -11.15 26.56
N LYS A 328 -10.79 -11.21 26.72
CA LYS A 328 -10.11 -10.88 27.99
C LYS A 328 -10.15 -9.37 28.29
N ASN A 329 -10.59 -9.05 29.51
CA ASN A 329 -10.45 -7.74 30.17
C ASN A 329 -11.02 -6.52 29.41
N TRP A 330 -12.14 -6.69 28.69
CA TRP A 330 -12.85 -5.57 28.09
C TRP A 330 -13.72 -4.83 29.11
N GLY A 331 -13.60 -3.51 29.14
CA GLY A 331 -14.38 -2.60 29.97
C GLY A 331 -15.23 -1.61 29.16
N PRO A 332 -15.68 -0.51 29.79
CA PRO A 332 -16.49 0.49 29.13
C PRO A 332 -15.72 1.28 28.07
N SER A 333 -16.43 1.72 27.03
CA SER A 333 -15.91 2.66 26.05
C SER A 333 -15.74 4.07 26.61
N GLY A 334 -15.25 4.99 25.78
CA GLY A 334 -15.18 6.41 26.12
C GLY A 334 -13.78 6.86 26.50
N ARG A 335 -13.45 8.11 26.14
CA ARG A 335 -12.16 8.72 26.49
C ARG A 335 -11.84 8.69 27.99
N ASN A 336 -12.87 8.69 28.85
CA ASN A 336 -12.70 8.60 30.29
C ASN A 336 -13.01 7.21 30.88
N GLY A 337 -13.35 6.22 30.04
CA GLY A 337 -13.82 4.90 30.47
C GLY A 337 -15.20 4.93 31.14
N ASP A 338 -16.07 5.85 30.73
CA ASP A 338 -17.39 6.11 31.30
C ASP A 338 -18.54 5.99 30.27
N GLY A 339 -18.24 5.40 29.10
CA GLY A 339 -19.20 5.09 28.05
C GLY A 339 -19.99 3.81 28.32
N PHE A 340 -20.37 3.12 27.24
CA PHE A 340 -21.13 1.87 27.32
C PHE A 340 -20.21 0.66 27.45
N GLU A 341 -20.71 -0.44 28.00
CA GLU A 341 -19.96 -1.70 28.07
C GLU A 341 -19.63 -2.24 26.68
N THR A 342 -18.35 -2.50 26.38
CA THR A 342 -17.93 -3.02 25.07
C THR A 342 -18.08 -4.54 24.95
N ALA A 343 -18.11 -5.25 26.09
CA ALA A 343 -18.17 -6.71 26.12
C ALA A 343 -19.35 -7.34 25.31
N PRO A 344 -20.56 -6.77 25.28
CA PRO A 344 -21.66 -7.27 24.45
C PRO A 344 -21.40 -7.26 22.94
N PHE A 345 -20.40 -6.50 22.47
CA PHE A 345 -20.06 -6.41 21.06
C PHE A 345 -19.00 -7.45 20.62
N LEU A 346 -18.41 -8.18 21.57
CA LEU A 346 -17.41 -9.21 21.27
C LEU A 346 -18.04 -10.42 20.58
N LEU A 347 -17.54 -10.72 19.37
CA LEU A 347 -17.94 -11.91 18.63
C LEU A 347 -17.54 -13.19 19.37
N THR A 348 -18.40 -14.20 19.28
CA THR A 348 -18.11 -15.55 19.80
C THR A 348 -17.48 -16.38 18.71
N ALA A 349 -16.28 -16.90 18.96
CA ALA A 349 -15.61 -17.81 18.03
C ALA A 349 -16.35 -19.15 17.97
N VAL A 350 -16.68 -19.62 16.78
CA VAL A 350 -17.41 -20.88 16.55
C VAL A 350 -16.70 -21.74 15.49
N ASP A 351 -16.88 -23.05 15.58
CA ASP A 351 -16.46 -24.00 14.54
C ASP A 351 -17.37 -23.97 13.30
N GLY A 352 -17.07 -24.79 12.30
CA GLY A 352 -17.85 -24.87 11.06
C GLY A 352 -19.30 -25.39 11.22
N GLU A 353 -19.66 -25.91 12.40
CA GLU A 353 -21.02 -26.31 12.75
C GLU A 353 -21.75 -25.23 13.58
N GLY A 354 -21.09 -24.10 13.85
CA GLY A 354 -21.62 -22.99 14.66
C GLY A 354 -21.52 -23.23 16.17
N LYS A 355 -20.76 -24.23 16.62
CA LYS A 355 -20.59 -24.51 18.05
C LYS A 355 -19.47 -23.65 18.63
N PRO A 356 -19.70 -22.97 19.78
CA PRO A 356 -18.68 -22.15 20.42
C PRO A 356 -17.44 -22.95 20.85
N PHE A 357 -16.25 -22.41 20.56
CA PHE A 357 -15.00 -22.93 21.10
C PHE A 357 -14.91 -22.75 22.63
N PRO A 358 -14.10 -23.57 23.33
CA PRO A 358 -13.89 -23.45 24.78
C PRO A 358 -13.45 -22.06 25.22
N ASN A 359 -13.67 -21.76 26.50
CA ASN A 359 -13.33 -20.45 27.06
C ASN A 359 -11.85 -20.08 26.86
N SER A 360 -10.91 -21.03 26.90
CA SER A 360 -9.49 -20.77 26.66
C SER A 360 -9.21 -20.17 25.28
N VAL A 361 -9.98 -20.57 24.27
CA VAL A 361 -9.95 -19.99 22.92
C VAL A 361 -10.65 -18.64 22.91
N GLN A 362 -11.85 -18.51 23.51
CA GLN A 362 -12.60 -17.25 23.55
C GLN A 362 -11.80 -16.11 24.19
N ILE A 363 -11.06 -16.38 25.26
CA ILE A 363 -10.20 -15.39 25.92
C ILE A 363 -8.81 -15.29 25.29
N GLY A 364 -8.51 -16.08 24.27
CA GLY A 364 -7.25 -16.07 23.51
C GLY A 364 -6.04 -16.54 24.30
N THR A 365 -6.18 -17.41 25.30
CA THR A 365 -5.01 -18.06 25.95
C THR A 365 -4.52 -19.28 25.17
N GLU A 366 -5.35 -19.83 24.29
CA GLU A 366 -5.05 -20.95 23.41
C GLU A 366 -5.63 -20.68 22.03
N SER A 367 -5.04 -21.29 21.02
CA SER A 367 -5.60 -21.34 19.66
C SER A 367 -6.23 -22.71 19.45
N ALA A 368 -7.34 -22.78 18.70
CA ALA A 368 -7.87 -24.03 18.18
C ALA A 368 -7.21 -24.37 16.84
N ASP A 369 -7.33 -25.62 16.39
CA ASP A 369 -6.84 -26.03 15.07
C ASP A 369 -7.57 -25.26 13.95
N GLU A 370 -8.89 -25.12 14.09
CA GLU A 370 -9.76 -24.48 13.10
C GLU A 370 -9.94 -22.97 13.34
N PHE A 371 -9.50 -22.43 14.48
CA PHE A 371 -9.71 -21.02 14.80
C PHE A 371 -8.60 -20.43 15.66
N ASP A 372 -8.18 -19.23 15.29
CA ASP A 372 -7.41 -18.35 16.15
C ASP A 372 -7.83 -16.89 15.91
N PHE A 373 -7.69 -16.04 16.92
CA PHE A 373 -7.87 -14.60 16.76
C PHE A 373 -6.69 -13.99 16.00
N THR A 374 -6.83 -12.72 15.62
CA THR A 374 -5.74 -11.93 15.04
C THR A 374 -4.98 -11.20 16.15
N TRP A 375 -3.66 -11.07 15.97
CA TRP A 375 -2.75 -10.48 16.95
C TRP A 375 -1.85 -9.46 16.27
N GLY A 376 -2.16 -8.17 16.49
CA GLY A 376 -1.62 -7.08 15.69
C GLY A 376 -2.12 -7.10 14.25
N PRO A 377 -3.45 -7.15 14.01
CA PRO A 377 -4.00 -7.20 12.66
C PRO A 377 -3.55 -5.99 11.82
N HIS A 378 -3.46 -6.19 10.51
CA HIS A 378 -3.23 -5.17 9.49
C HIS A 378 -4.12 -5.44 8.28
N ALA A 379 -4.34 -4.37 7.49
CA ALA A 379 -4.97 -4.42 6.17
C ALA A 379 -6.26 -5.25 6.12
N PRO A 380 -7.33 -4.84 6.84
CA PRO A 380 -8.61 -5.48 6.66
C PRO A 380 -9.11 -5.26 5.24
N LYS A 381 -9.61 -6.31 4.60
CA LYS A 381 -10.25 -6.28 3.28
C LYS A 381 -11.55 -7.06 3.34
N ILE A 382 -12.56 -6.54 2.66
CA ILE A 382 -13.84 -7.23 2.49
C ILE A 382 -13.78 -7.91 1.12
N SER A 383 -13.91 -9.23 1.11
CA SER A 383 -14.00 -10.00 -0.12
C SER A 383 -15.38 -9.84 -0.76
N PRO A 384 -15.55 -10.15 -2.06
CA PRO A 384 -16.85 -10.03 -2.75
C PRO A 384 -17.97 -10.90 -2.15
N ASP A 385 -17.63 -12.02 -1.51
CA ASP A 385 -18.56 -12.89 -0.77
C ASP A 385 -18.90 -12.34 0.63
N GLY A 386 -18.34 -11.19 1.00
CA GLY A 386 -18.67 -10.48 2.23
C GLY A 386 -17.89 -10.93 3.46
N THR A 387 -16.88 -11.76 3.28
CA THR A 387 -16.00 -12.23 4.35
C THR A 387 -14.88 -11.21 4.62
N LEU A 388 -14.24 -11.34 5.78
CA LEU A 388 -13.19 -10.43 6.24
C LEU A 388 -11.82 -11.11 6.12
N LEU A 389 -11.00 -10.63 5.20
CA LEU A 389 -9.60 -11.02 5.04
C LEU A 389 -8.71 -10.04 5.81
N VAL A 390 -7.72 -10.55 6.54
CA VAL A 390 -6.74 -9.74 7.30
C VAL A 390 -5.36 -10.36 7.29
N PHE A 391 -4.33 -9.51 7.35
CA PHE A 391 -2.99 -9.94 7.72
C PHE A 391 -2.85 -9.94 9.25
N ASP A 392 -2.62 -11.11 9.82
CA ASP A 392 -2.36 -11.32 11.24
C ASP A 392 -0.85 -11.46 11.47
N ASN A 393 -0.22 -10.42 12.02
CA ASN A 393 1.20 -10.42 12.30
C ASN A 393 1.60 -11.48 13.35
N GLY A 394 0.72 -11.82 14.30
CA GLY A 394 1.02 -12.79 15.36
C GLY A 394 1.82 -12.24 16.52
N THR A 395 1.94 -10.92 16.65
CA THR A 395 2.76 -10.29 17.70
C THR A 395 2.08 -10.47 19.07
N TYR A 396 2.78 -11.11 20.02
CA TYR A 396 2.24 -11.52 21.34
C TYR A 396 1.01 -12.44 21.24
N ARG A 397 1.01 -13.33 20.26
CA ARG A 397 -0.05 -14.35 20.10
C ARG A 397 -0.26 -15.11 21.41
N ASN A 398 -1.52 -15.26 21.79
CA ASN A 398 -1.95 -15.88 23.04
C ASN A 398 -1.38 -15.23 24.31
N TYR A 399 -1.06 -13.93 24.24
CA TYR A 399 -0.33 -13.18 25.27
C TYR A 399 1.08 -13.73 25.55
N ASP A 400 1.65 -14.49 24.62
CA ASP A 400 2.99 -15.07 24.69
C ASP A 400 3.87 -14.56 23.53
N SER A 401 5.00 -13.96 23.89
CA SER A 401 6.00 -13.48 22.92
C SER A 401 6.76 -14.60 22.18
N GLN A 402 6.68 -15.84 22.65
CA GLN A 402 7.40 -16.99 22.08
C GLN A 402 6.66 -17.64 20.92
N ILE A 403 5.35 -17.42 20.79
CA ILE A 403 4.55 -17.96 19.69
C ILE A 403 4.65 -17.01 18.50
N GLN A 404 5.44 -17.39 17.49
CA GLN A 404 5.82 -16.50 16.39
C GLN A 404 5.51 -17.12 15.02
N TYR A 405 4.40 -16.68 14.44
CA TYR A 405 4.08 -16.85 13.02
C TYR A 405 3.08 -15.76 12.60
N SER A 406 3.19 -15.34 11.35
CA SER A 406 2.21 -14.48 10.70
C SER A 406 1.36 -15.29 9.75
N ARG A 407 0.17 -14.79 9.44
CA ARG A 407 -0.73 -15.44 8.49
C ARG A 407 -1.64 -14.43 7.80
N ALA A 408 -2.02 -14.73 6.58
CA ALA A 408 -3.28 -14.24 6.04
C ALA A 408 -4.41 -15.11 6.60
N VAL A 409 -5.53 -14.52 6.99
CA VAL A 409 -6.67 -15.25 7.56
C VAL A 409 -7.97 -14.61 7.10
N GLU A 410 -8.95 -15.46 6.80
CA GLU A 410 -10.28 -15.06 6.34
C GLU A 410 -11.35 -15.54 7.33
N TYR A 411 -12.28 -14.64 7.67
CA TYR A 411 -13.35 -14.88 8.62
C TYR A 411 -14.73 -14.62 8.01
N ARG A 412 -15.69 -15.47 8.36
CA ARG A 412 -17.12 -15.20 8.21
C ARG A 412 -17.65 -14.64 9.53
N ILE A 413 -18.32 -13.49 9.46
CA ILE A 413 -18.95 -12.86 10.61
C ILE A 413 -20.46 -12.97 10.43
N ASP A 414 -21.13 -13.52 11.45
CA ASP A 414 -22.59 -13.47 11.58
C ASP A 414 -22.94 -12.33 12.54
N GLU A 415 -23.37 -11.22 11.97
CA GLU A 415 -23.65 -10.00 12.74
C GLU A 415 -24.94 -10.07 13.56
N GLU A 416 -25.89 -10.93 13.16
CA GLU A 416 -27.15 -11.17 13.86
C GLU A 416 -26.90 -12.01 15.11
N ASN A 417 -26.18 -13.14 14.96
CA ASN A 417 -25.88 -14.06 16.05
C ASN A 417 -24.62 -13.68 16.85
N LYS A 418 -23.89 -12.64 16.41
CA LYS A 418 -22.62 -12.19 17.01
C LYS A 418 -21.58 -13.32 17.11
N THR A 419 -21.41 -14.05 16.02
CA THR A 419 -20.42 -15.13 15.93
C THR A 419 -19.40 -14.88 14.83
N VAL A 420 -18.25 -15.53 14.95
CA VAL A 420 -17.18 -15.51 13.95
C VAL A 420 -16.63 -16.91 13.73
N GLU A 421 -16.51 -17.27 12.47
CA GLU A 421 -15.92 -18.52 11.99
C GLU A 421 -14.71 -18.19 11.13
N GLN A 422 -13.63 -18.94 11.31
CA GLN A 422 -12.46 -18.83 10.44
C GLN A 422 -12.63 -19.78 9.27
N LEU A 423 -12.55 -19.26 8.04
CA LEU A 423 -12.77 -20.03 6.82
C LEU A 423 -11.46 -20.55 6.23
N TRP A 424 -10.42 -19.74 6.32
CA TRP A 424 -9.17 -19.97 5.60
C TRP A 424 -8.00 -19.31 6.29
N GLN A 425 -6.80 -19.88 6.11
CA GLN A 425 -5.55 -19.23 6.50
C GLN A 425 -4.38 -19.70 5.63
N TYR A 426 -3.33 -18.88 5.59
CA TYR A 426 -2.04 -19.22 4.99
C TYR A 426 -0.90 -18.55 5.76
N GLY A 427 0.20 -19.27 5.97
CA GLY A 427 1.46 -18.71 6.49
C GLY A 427 1.89 -19.25 7.86
N LYS A 428 0.97 -19.81 8.65
CA LYS A 428 1.25 -20.40 9.97
C LYS A 428 2.35 -21.45 9.90
N GLU A 429 2.29 -22.33 8.90
CA GLU A 429 3.22 -23.45 8.68
C GLU A 429 4.60 -22.98 8.20
N ARG A 430 4.72 -21.74 7.70
CA ARG A 430 6.00 -21.16 7.27
C ARG A 430 6.81 -20.62 8.43
N GLY A 431 6.20 -20.43 9.60
CA GLY A 431 6.86 -20.07 10.85
C GLY A 431 7.74 -18.82 10.72
N SER A 432 8.94 -18.86 11.30
CA SER A 432 9.86 -17.72 11.34
C SER A 432 10.29 -17.19 9.97
N SER A 433 10.21 -18.01 8.91
CA SER A 433 10.57 -17.57 7.55
C SER A 433 9.55 -16.60 6.94
N PHE A 434 8.34 -16.57 7.50
CA PHE A 434 7.24 -15.71 7.05
C PHE A 434 6.71 -14.80 8.16
N PHE A 435 7.33 -14.83 9.35
CA PHE A 435 6.91 -14.00 10.47
C PHE A 435 7.34 -12.55 10.26
N SER A 436 6.36 -11.66 10.21
CA SER A 436 6.54 -10.20 10.17
C SER A 436 5.88 -9.58 11.39
N THR A 437 6.67 -8.94 12.25
CA THR A 437 6.16 -8.36 13.50
C THR A 437 5.36 -7.06 13.31
N ILE A 438 5.53 -6.41 12.16
CA ILE A 438 4.97 -5.10 11.81
C ILE A 438 4.63 -5.05 10.33
N VAL A 439 3.86 -4.02 9.94
CA VAL A 439 3.43 -3.74 8.55
C VAL A 439 2.79 -4.97 7.93
N SER A 440 2.81 -5.12 6.60
CA SER A 440 2.24 -6.24 5.83
C SER A 440 0.84 -5.94 5.28
N ASP A 441 0.43 -6.75 4.33
CA ASP A 441 -0.79 -6.53 3.54
C ASP A 441 -1.40 -7.85 3.09
N VAL A 442 -2.70 -7.80 2.78
CA VAL A 442 -3.43 -8.86 2.10
C VAL A 442 -4.37 -8.22 1.09
N ASP A 443 -4.49 -8.84 -0.09
CA ASP A 443 -5.47 -8.48 -1.10
C ASP A 443 -6.08 -9.74 -1.70
N TYR A 444 -7.42 -9.76 -1.82
CA TYR A 444 -8.11 -10.76 -2.61
C TYR A 444 -8.10 -10.33 -4.08
N LEU A 445 -7.73 -11.24 -4.99
CA LEU A 445 -7.66 -11.02 -6.42
C LEU A 445 -8.80 -11.79 -7.11
N PRO A 446 -9.94 -11.15 -7.43
CA PRO A 446 -11.15 -11.86 -7.86
C PRO A 446 -11.02 -12.58 -9.20
N GLU A 447 -10.20 -12.06 -10.11
CA GLU A 447 -10.04 -12.60 -11.48
C GLU A 447 -9.47 -14.02 -11.48
N THR A 448 -8.56 -14.29 -10.55
CA THR A 448 -7.86 -15.57 -10.39
C THR A 448 -8.28 -16.33 -9.13
N GLN A 449 -9.12 -15.74 -8.28
CA GLN A 449 -9.51 -16.28 -6.97
C GLN A 449 -8.30 -16.61 -6.08
N THR A 450 -7.25 -15.81 -6.20
CA THR A 450 -6.03 -15.91 -5.41
C THR A 450 -6.00 -14.84 -4.33
N ILE A 451 -5.13 -15.02 -3.35
CA ILE A 451 -4.86 -14.05 -2.29
C ILE A 451 -3.40 -13.62 -2.41
N LEU A 452 -3.16 -12.33 -2.60
CA LEU A 452 -1.85 -11.72 -2.48
C LEU A 452 -1.56 -11.45 -1.01
N VAL A 453 -0.45 -11.98 -0.51
CA VAL A 453 0.00 -11.86 0.88
C VAL A 453 1.38 -11.20 0.88
N THR A 454 1.46 -10.04 1.51
CA THR A 454 2.73 -9.34 1.71
C THR A 454 3.19 -9.54 3.13
N SER A 455 4.25 -10.31 3.37
CA SER A 455 4.93 -10.33 4.67
C SER A 455 6.11 -9.36 4.63
N GLY A 456 5.89 -8.13 5.09
CA GLY A 456 6.72 -6.97 4.74
C GLY A 456 8.04 -6.82 5.49
N TYR A 457 8.17 -7.42 6.68
CA TYR A 457 9.31 -7.22 7.57
C TYR A 457 9.80 -8.55 8.17
N THR A 458 10.48 -9.34 7.34
CA THR A 458 10.99 -10.69 7.66
C THR A 458 12.52 -10.74 7.62
N LYS A 459 13.09 -11.92 7.94
CA LYS A 459 14.52 -12.20 7.71
C LYS A 459 14.71 -13.48 6.90
N GLN A 460 15.43 -13.39 5.78
CA GLN A 460 15.82 -14.53 4.95
C GLN A 460 17.34 -14.72 5.03
N GLY A 461 17.78 -15.87 5.55
CA GLY A 461 19.22 -16.13 5.75
C GLY A 461 19.92 -15.06 6.61
N GLY A 462 19.20 -14.47 7.57
CA GLY A 462 19.70 -13.38 8.43
C GLY A 462 19.66 -11.98 7.81
N ARG A 463 19.27 -11.84 6.54
CA ARG A 463 19.11 -10.56 5.84
C ARG A 463 17.67 -10.07 5.94
N LEU A 464 17.49 -8.77 6.18
CA LEU A 464 16.17 -8.16 6.18
C LEU A 464 15.53 -8.30 4.78
N ALA A 465 14.27 -8.72 4.73
CA ALA A 465 13.55 -8.89 3.48
C ALA A 465 12.03 -8.77 3.67
N GLY A 466 11.33 -8.48 2.57
CA GLY A 466 9.90 -8.72 2.44
C GLY A 466 9.64 -9.95 1.57
N LYS A 467 8.49 -10.61 1.77
CA LYS A 467 7.96 -11.63 0.86
C LYS A 467 6.62 -11.16 0.31
N ILE A 468 6.44 -11.33 -0.99
CA ILE A 468 5.18 -11.11 -1.70
C ILE A 468 4.80 -12.46 -2.27
N VAL A 469 3.66 -13.00 -1.87
CA VAL A 469 3.22 -14.34 -2.24
C VAL A 469 1.81 -14.26 -2.77
N GLU A 470 1.54 -14.90 -3.89
CA GLU A 470 0.18 -15.10 -4.37
C GLU A 470 -0.18 -16.57 -4.18
N VAL A 471 -1.30 -16.81 -3.50
CA VAL A 471 -1.75 -18.14 -3.10
C VAL A 471 -3.13 -18.40 -3.69
N ASP A 472 -3.29 -19.54 -4.36
CA ASP A 472 -4.59 -20.04 -4.80
C ASP A 472 -5.45 -20.37 -3.57
N ARG A 473 -6.61 -19.70 -3.43
CA ARG A 473 -7.44 -19.78 -2.21
C ARG A 473 -7.96 -21.20 -1.97
N GLU A 474 -8.34 -21.92 -3.03
CA GLU A 474 -8.93 -23.26 -2.92
C GLU A 474 -7.88 -24.33 -2.58
N SER A 475 -6.77 -24.37 -3.31
CA SER A 475 -5.75 -25.41 -3.14
C SER A 475 -4.68 -25.08 -2.10
N GLY A 476 -4.58 -23.82 -1.67
CA GLY A 476 -3.54 -23.33 -0.78
C GLY A 476 -2.14 -23.31 -1.39
N LYS A 477 -2.04 -23.46 -2.73
CA LYS A 477 -0.75 -23.51 -3.44
C LYS A 477 -0.28 -22.11 -3.81
N GLU A 478 1.01 -21.88 -3.61
CA GLU A 478 1.70 -20.67 -4.08
C GLU A 478 1.78 -20.71 -5.61
N VAL A 479 1.25 -19.68 -6.26
CA VAL A 479 1.31 -19.48 -7.72
C VAL A 479 2.30 -18.39 -8.11
N PHE A 480 2.69 -17.55 -7.15
CA PHE A 480 3.79 -16.60 -7.29
C PHE A 480 4.46 -16.38 -5.92
N GLU A 481 5.77 -16.21 -5.91
CA GLU A 481 6.50 -15.73 -4.75
C GLU A 481 7.69 -14.90 -5.20
N ALA A 482 7.87 -13.73 -4.57
CA ALA A 482 9.09 -12.95 -4.68
C ALA A 482 9.62 -12.56 -3.29
N THR A 483 10.95 -12.60 -3.17
CA THR A 483 11.68 -12.10 -2.01
C THR A 483 12.36 -10.77 -2.34
N VAL A 484 12.03 -9.74 -1.58
CA VAL A 484 12.59 -8.38 -1.70
C VAL A 484 13.65 -8.19 -0.62
N TYR A 485 14.93 -8.37 -0.96
CA TYR A 485 16.05 -8.23 -0.02
C TYR A 485 16.40 -6.76 0.19
N MET A 486 16.16 -6.28 1.41
CA MET A 486 16.45 -4.92 1.85
C MET A 486 17.95 -4.73 2.12
N LYS A 487 18.42 -3.48 2.02
CA LYS A 487 19.84 -3.15 2.25
C LYS A 487 20.06 -2.29 3.49
N SER A 488 19.10 -1.44 3.87
CA SER A 488 19.13 -0.56 5.03
C SER A 488 20.39 0.31 5.12
N VAL A 489 20.89 0.79 3.96
CA VAL A 489 22.19 1.47 3.85
C VAL A 489 22.23 2.80 4.61
N ASN A 490 21.08 3.48 4.67
CA ASN A 490 20.95 4.84 5.20
C ASN A 490 20.50 4.88 6.68
N GLY A 491 20.31 3.72 7.30
CA GLY A 491 20.04 3.59 8.73
C GLY A 491 21.31 3.67 9.58
N ASN A 492 21.15 3.91 10.89
CA ASN A 492 22.24 3.94 11.86
C ASN A 492 22.43 2.61 12.62
N LYS A 493 21.72 1.54 12.22
CA LYS A 493 21.73 0.20 12.83
C LYS A 493 21.20 0.13 14.27
N THR A 494 20.47 1.14 14.76
CA THR A 494 19.74 1.03 16.03
C THR A 494 18.36 0.40 15.80
N PRO A 495 17.81 -0.34 16.78
CA PRO A 495 16.48 -0.93 16.68
C PRO A 495 15.39 0.14 16.92
N SER A 496 15.21 1.04 15.96
CA SER A 496 14.18 2.08 16.01
C SER A 496 13.57 2.34 14.63
N TRP A 497 12.39 2.95 14.61
CA TRP A 497 11.69 3.35 13.39
C TRP A 497 12.59 4.23 12.50
N GLY A 498 12.52 4.03 11.18
CA GLY A 498 13.33 4.78 10.21
C GLY A 498 14.82 4.41 10.16
N GLN A 499 15.23 3.29 10.79
CA GLN A 499 16.63 2.80 10.75
C GLN A 499 16.83 1.56 9.88
N THR A 500 15.75 0.98 9.37
CA THR A 500 15.78 -0.17 8.46
C THR A 500 14.77 0.08 7.35
N ASP A 501 15.07 -0.40 6.15
CA ASP A 501 14.11 -0.33 5.05
C ASP A 501 12.91 -1.23 5.37
N ILE A 502 11.74 -0.89 4.84
CA ILE A 502 10.50 -1.62 5.07
C ILE A 502 9.72 -1.74 3.77
N LEU A 503 9.25 -2.95 3.45
CA LEU A 503 8.17 -3.16 2.49
C LEU A 503 6.87 -3.02 3.28
N TYR A 504 6.20 -1.89 3.15
CA TYR A 504 5.03 -1.57 3.96
C TYR A 504 3.82 -2.38 3.52
N ARG A 505 3.55 -2.35 2.21
CA ARG A 505 2.44 -3.02 1.52
C ARG A 505 2.85 -3.38 0.09
N SER A 506 2.10 -4.26 -0.56
CA SER A 506 2.27 -4.54 -1.99
C SER A 506 0.94 -4.84 -2.64
N GLN A 507 0.85 -4.61 -3.95
CA GLN A 507 -0.38 -4.79 -4.71
C GLN A 507 -0.07 -5.32 -6.11
N ARG A 508 -1.03 -6.02 -6.71
CA ARG A 508 -1.00 -6.38 -8.11
C ARG A 508 -1.64 -5.26 -8.93
N MET A 509 -0.91 -4.69 -9.90
CA MET A 509 -1.40 -3.55 -10.66
C MET A 509 -0.89 -3.53 -12.11
N PRO A 510 -1.67 -3.03 -13.08
CA PRO A 510 -1.19 -2.83 -14.43
C PRO A 510 -0.18 -1.67 -14.48
N LEU A 511 0.96 -1.88 -15.16
CA LEU A 511 1.90 -0.81 -15.47
C LEU A 511 1.47 -0.10 -16.76
N LYS A 512 0.64 0.92 -16.59
CA LYS A 512 0.12 1.80 -17.66
C LYS A 512 -0.09 3.19 -17.09
N TYR A 513 0.00 4.23 -17.92
CA TYR A 513 -0.32 5.61 -17.59
C TYR A 513 -1.76 5.72 -17.07
#